data_AF-A0A8T6A834-F1
#
_entry.id   AF-A0A8T6A834-F1
#
_cell.length_a   1.000
_cell.length_b   1.000
_cell.length_c   1.000
_cell.angle_alpha   90.00
_cell.angle_beta   90.00
_cell.angle_gamma   90.00
#
_symmetry.space_group_name_H-M   'P 1'
#
loop_
_entity.id
_entity.type
_entity.pdbx_description
1 polymer ?
#
loop_
_entity_poly.entity_id
_entity_poly.type
_entity_poly.pdbx_seq_one_letter_code
_entity_poly.pdbx_strand_id
1 'polypeptide(L)'
;AAGGFMYLGLSEVTFDIADGKTLVIGNTENDGAVDSIAGTGLITKTGSGDLVLNADNNDFTGEMQIENGEVTLGRSNSLMNVGDTHCQDDPQDCYGLTIGSIDKYQNQAELNVGSTQQTFVHSLTGFQNGTLNIDAGGNVTVNQGSFAGTIEGAGQLTIAQNGSYVLSGAQSMALTGDIVVDDGAVLSLEGDAADLAALQDDPQSIVLNGGVLDLSDFSTWQSGTSYNDGLEVSGSSGTVIGSQDVVDLAGGDNLHIGGDGKDGVYVVVDASDGQVSLANNNSYLGTTQIASGTLMVSDNSQLGDTHYNRQVIFTDKQQESVMEITSDVDTRSDAAGHGRDIEMRADGEVAVDAGVDTQWGALMADSSGQHQDEGSTLTKTGA
;
A
#
# COMPACT_ATOMS: atom_id res chain seq x y z
N ALA A 1 18.61 -10.30 36.92
CA ALA A 1 17.36 -9.60 36.63
C ALA A 1 16.72 -10.33 35.46
N ALA A 2 15.61 -11.03 35.67
CA ALA A 2 14.75 -11.44 34.56
C ALA A 2 13.61 -10.43 34.61
N GLY A 3 13.56 -9.47 33.69
CA GLY A 3 12.39 -8.61 33.61
C GLY A 3 11.18 -9.43 33.15
N GLY A 4 10.00 -8.85 33.35
CA GLY A 4 8.75 -9.49 32.97
C GLY A 4 8.39 -9.14 31.53
N PHE A 5 7.70 -10.02 30.81
CA PHE A 5 7.06 -9.65 29.55
C PHE A 5 5.62 -9.19 29.83
N MET A 6 5.15 -8.21 29.06
CA MET A 6 3.76 -7.80 29.04
C MET A 6 3.01 -8.66 28.02
N TYR A 7 2.11 -9.53 28.48
CA TYR A 7 1.29 -10.36 27.60
C TYR A 7 -0.11 -9.78 27.47
N LEU A 8 -0.49 -9.40 26.24
CA LEU A 8 -1.74 -8.73 25.96
C LEU A 8 -2.91 -9.69 25.67
N GLY A 9 -2.65 -10.93 25.26
CA GLY A 9 -3.71 -11.83 24.81
C GLY A 9 -4.58 -11.14 23.75
N LEU A 10 -5.91 -11.08 23.95
CA LEU A 10 -6.86 -10.31 23.12
C LEU A 10 -7.22 -8.94 23.71
N SER A 11 -6.43 -8.43 24.66
CA SER A 11 -6.74 -7.20 25.39
C SER A 11 -6.29 -5.97 24.61
N GLU A 12 -7.00 -4.86 24.82
CA GLU A 12 -6.57 -3.54 24.38
C GLU A 12 -5.78 -2.85 25.50
N VAL A 13 -4.64 -2.25 25.15
CA VAL A 13 -3.80 -1.48 26.07
C VAL A 13 -3.49 -0.12 25.46
N THR A 14 -3.77 0.92 26.24
CA THR A 14 -3.41 2.30 25.91
C THR A 14 -2.16 2.73 26.69
N PHE A 15 -1.12 3.15 25.98
CA PHE A 15 -0.01 3.90 26.53
C PHE A 15 -0.31 5.40 26.42
N ASP A 16 -0.94 5.97 27.43
CA ASP A 16 -1.14 7.43 27.56
C ASP A 16 0.03 8.06 28.30
N ILE A 17 0.98 8.62 27.55
CA ILE A 17 2.24 9.14 28.08
C ILE A 17 2.20 10.66 28.06
N ALA A 18 2.27 11.26 29.25
CA ALA A 18 2.22 12.71 29.41
C ALA A 18 3.46 13.40 28.82
N ASP A 19 3.27 14.68 28.48
CA ASP A 19 4.31 15.55 27.94
C ASP A 19 5.63 15.52 28.73
N GLY A 20 6.75 15.42 28.00
CA GLY A 20 8.09 15.33 28.58
C GLY A 20 8.34 14.09 29.45
N LYS A 21 7.53 13.03 29.29
CA LYS A 21 7.75 11.71 29.89
C LYS A 21 8.10 10.70 28.81
N THR A 22 8.86 9.69 29.23
CA THR A 22 9.25 8.57 28.38
C THR A 22 8.97 7.27 29.11
N LEU A 23 8.25 6.36 28.46
CA LEU A 23 8.16 4.96 28.88
C LEU A 23 9.14 4.14 28.06
N VAL A 24 9.97 3.32 28.71
CA VAL A 24 10.94 2.46 28.02
C VAL A 24 10.58 0.99 28.28
N ILE A 25 10.39 0.24 27.20
CA ILE A 25 10.26 -1.21 27.19
C ILE A 25 11.59 -1.81 26.72
N GLY A 26 12.11 -2.80 27.45
CA GLY A 26 13.43 -3.38 27.19
C GLY A 26 14.59 -2.69 27.90
N ASN A 27 14.33 -1.99 29.01
CA ASN A 27 15.40 -1.38 29.81
C ASN A 27 16.11 -2.43 30.70
N THR A 28 17.17 -3.02 30.15
CA THR A 28 17.97 -4.05 30.85
C THR A 28 18.79 -3.53 32.04
N GLU A 29 18.92 -2.21 32.23
CA GLU A 29 19.60 -1.61 33.38
C GLU A 29 18.70 -1.51 34.62
N ASN A 30 17.38 -1.69 34.46
CA ASN A 30 16.40 -1.56 35.53
C ASN A 30 15.73 -2.91 35.88
N ASP A 31 16.12 -3.51 37.00
CA ASP A 31 15.58 -4.78 37.47
C ASP A 31 14.07 -4.65 37.78
N GLY A 32 13.24 -5.41 37.05
CA GLY A 32 11.78 -5.35 37.15
C GLY A 32 11.09 -4.47 36.08
N ALA A 33 11.82 -3.93 35.11
CA ALA A 33 11.24 -3.34 33.92
C ALA A 33 10.49 -4.39 33.07
N VAL A 34 9.60 -3.91 32.20
CA VAL A 34 9.01 -4.75 31.15
C VAL A 34 10.09 -4.98 30.10
N ASP A 35 10.48 -6.24 29.93
CA ASP A 35 11.56 -6.66 29.04
C ASP A 35 11.10 -6.78 27.59
N SER A 36 9.82 -7.09 27.34
CA SER A 36 9.22 -7.18 26.01
C SER A 36 7.69 -7.21 26.08
N ILE A 37 7.05 -7.09 24.92
CA ILE A 37 5.60 -7.22 24.71
C ILE A 37 5.33 -8.47 23.85
N ALA A 38 4.23 -9.16 24.17
CA ALA A 38 3.77 -10.33 23.43
C ALA A 38 2.23 -10.42 23.41
N GLY A 39 1.69 -11.20 22.49
CA GLY A 39 0.25 -11.46 22.35
C GLY A 39 -0.37 -10.81 21.11
N THR A 40 -1.68 -10.90 21.00
CA THR A 40 -2.44 -10.62 19.77
C THR A 40 -3.42 -9.44 19.93
N GLY A 41 -3.22 -8.64 20.96
CA GLY A 41 -4.15 -7.57 21.36
C GLY A 41 -3.90 -6.26 20.59
N LEU A 42 -4.61 -5.21 20.95
CA LEU A 42 -4.42 -3.88 20.38
C LEU A 42 -3.55 -3.01 21.31
N ILE A 43 -2.54 -2.36 20.77
CA ILE A 43 -1.77 -1.32 21.46
C ILE A 43 -2.09 0.04 20.86
N THR A 44 -2.53 0.98 21.69
CA THR A 44 -2.73 2.37 21.30
C THR A 44 -1.76 3.28 22.05
N LYS A 45 -0.88 3.97 21.33
CA LYS A 45 -0.02 5.02 21.88
C LYS A 45 -0.71 6.38 21.74
N THR A 46 -0.92 7.06 22.87
CA THR A 46 -1.47 8.42 22.94
C THR A 46 -0.70 9.27 23.96
N GLY A 47 -1.14 10.51 24.17
CA GLY A 47 -0.40 11.52 24.94
C GLY A 47 0.87 11.98 24.21
N SER A 48 1.36 13.19 24.53
CA SER A 48 2.46 13.81 23.77
C SER A 48 3.86 13.35 24.15
N GLY A 49 4.02 12.51 25.19
CA GLY A 49 5.31 11.93 25.56
C GLY A 49 5.67 10.69 24.73
N ASP A 50 6.81 10.08 25.07
CA ASP A 50 7.49 9.12 24.19
C ASP A 50 7.34 7.68 24.70
N LEU A 51 7.22 6.73 23.77
CA LEU A 51 7.35 5.31 24.03
C LEU A 51 8.59 4.77 23.31
N VAL A 52 9.55 4.25 24.05
CA VAL A 52 10.77 3.66 23.49
C VAL A 52 10.69 2.14 23.58
N LEU A 53 10.80 1.47 22.44
CA LEU A 53 10.84 0.01 22.31
C LEU A 53 12.26 -0.43 21.98
N ASN A 54 12.98 -0.91 23.01
CA ASN A 54 14.37 -1.40 22.91
C ASN A 54 14.47 -2.93 22.98
N ALA A 55 13.33 -3.60 22.99
CA ALA A 55 13.18 -5.03 23.23
C ALA A 55 12.86 -5.80 21.95
N ASP A 56 13.05 -7.12 22.02
CA ASP A 56 12.41 -8.03 21.06
C ASP A 56 10.93 -8.14 21.36
N ASN A 57 10.09 -7.50 20.54
CA ASN A 57 8.64 -7.56 20.66
C ASN A 57 8.03 -8.35 19.49
N ASN A 58 8.78 -9.22 18.82
CA ASN A 58 8.26 -10.01 17.69
C ASN A 58 7.24 -11.08 18.11
N ASP A 59 7.12 -11.38 19.41
CA ASP A 59 6.04 -12.20 19.96
C ASP A 59 4.72 -11.42 20.09
N PHE A 60 4.72 -10.11 19.81
CA PHE A 60 3.53 -9.31 19.62
C PHE A 60 3.10 -9.36 18.15
N THR A 61 1.92 -9.94 17.91
CA THR A 61 1.34 -10.20 16.59
C THR A 61 -0.02 -9.54 16.40
N GLY A 62 -0.44 -8.72 17.38
CA GLY A 62 -1.64 -7.92 17.29
C GLY A 62 -1.38 -6.57 16.61
N GLU A 63 -2.33 -5.66 16.73
CA GLU A 63 -2.29 -4.35 16.05
C GLU A 63 -1.61 -3.28 16.90
N MET A 64 -0.93 -2.33 16.25
CA MET A 64 -0.39 -1.15 16.93
C MET A 64 -0.83 0.14 16.25
N GLN A 65 -1.33 1.07 17.05
CA GLN A 65 -1.79 2.38 16.59
C GLN A 65 -1.05 3.48 17.36
N ILE A 66 -0.45 4.42 16.64
CA ILE A 66 0.19 5.61 17.19
C ILE A 66 -0.74 6.79 16.88
N GLU A 67 -1.52 7.23 17.87
CA GLU A 67 -2.47 8.32 17.70
C GLU A 67 -1.90 9.68 18.11
N ASN A 68 -0.88 9.71 18.98
CA ASN A 68 -0.21 10.93 19.43
C ASN A 68 1.16 10.65 20.09
N GLY A 69 2.07 11.61 19.98
CA GLY A 69 3.43 11.53 20.50
C GLY A 69 4.31 10.58 19.69
N GLU A 70 5.50 10.30 20.22
CA GLU A 70 6.53 9.53 19.53
C GLU A 70 6.58 8.08 20.02
N VAL A 71 6.78 7.15 19.07
CA VAL A 71 7.30 5.81 19.34
C VAL A 71 8.69 5.68 18.72
N THR A 72 9.70 5.40 19.53
CA THR A 72 11.08 5.16 19.06
C THR A 72 11.39 3.66 19.05
N LEU A 73 11.82 3.13 17.90
CA LEU A 73 12.31 1.75 17.78
C LEU A 73 13.83 1.73 17.95
N GLY A 74 14.31 1.57 19.18
CA GLY A 74 15.75 1.66 19.47
C GLY A 74 16.55 0.40 19.16
N ARG A 75 15.93 -0.63 18.57
CA ARG A 75 16.62 -1.79 17.99
C ARG A 75 15.98 -2.21 16.68
N SER A 76 16.78 -2.83 15.81
CA SER A 76 16.31 -3.38 14.55
C SER A 76 15.27 -4.48 14.74
N ASN A 77 14.30 -4.53 13.84
CA ASN A 77 13.22 -5.52 13.79
C ASN A 77 12.52 -5.69 15.15
N SER A 78 12.10 -4.58 15.74
CA SER A 78 11.46 -4.59 17.05
C SER A 78 10.01 -5.09 17.00
N LEU A 79 9.31 -4.92 15.88
CA LEU A 79 7.87 -5.16 15.72
C LEU A 79 7.56 -5.85 14.38
N MET A 80 8.39 -6.80 13.96
CA MET A 80 8.30 -7.40 12.62
C MET A 80 6.94 -8.04 12.33
N ASN A 81 6.35 -8.67 13.34
CA ASN A 81 5.13 -9.48 13.21
C ASN A 81 3.85 -8.73 13.60
N VAL A 82 3.92 -7.42 13.82
CA VAL A 82 2.72 -6.61 14.13
C VAL A 82 1.67 -6.81 13.03
N GLY A 83 0.43 -7.12 13.41
CA GLY A 83 -0.68 -7.46 12.52
C GLY A 83 -0.83 -8.93 12.13
N ASP A 84 0.16 -9.79 12.40
CA ASP A 84 0.19 -11.16 11.84
C ASP A 84 -1.03 -12.01 12.19
N THR A 85 -1.54 -11.92 13.42
CA THR A 85 -2.76 -12.64 13.78
C THR A 85 -3.98 -12.09 13.06
N HIS A 86 -4.09 -10.76 12.94
CA HIS A 86 -5.21 -10.13 12.25
C HIS A 86 -5.24 -10.52 10.78
N CYS A 87 -4.11 -10.39 10.10
CA CYS A 87 -3.98 -10.68 8.67
C CYS A 87 -4.18 -12.16 8.32
N GLN A 88 -3.92 -13.08 9.26
CA GLN A 88 -4.22 -14.51 9.09
C GLN A 88 -5.70 -14.83 9.26
N ASP A 89 -6.36 -14.18 10.23
CA ASP A 89 -7.77 -14.41 10.53
C ASP A 89 -8.68 -13.75 9.50
N ASP A 90 -8.33 -12.53 9.07
CA ASP A 90 -8.99 -11.78 8.01
C ASP A 90 -7.96 -11.15 7.05
N PRO A 91 -7.58 -11.87 5.98
CA PRO A 91 -6.66 -11.34 4.97
C PRO A 91 -7.18 -10.09 4.25
N GLN A 92 -8.49 -9.81 4.32
CA GLN A 92 -9.12 -8.68 3.66
C GLN A 92 -9.07 -7.39 4.49
N ASP A 93 -8.79 -7.51 5.79
CA ASP A 93 -8.77 -6.39 6.73
C ASP A 93 -7.41 -6.31 7.44
N CYS A 94 -6.32 -6.62 6.74
CA CYS A 94 -4.99 -6.76 7.33
C CYS A 94 -4.41 -5.41 7.86
N TYR A 95 -4.58 -5.16 9.17
CA TYR A 95 -3.95 -4.05 9.88
C TYR A 95 -2.66 -4.48 10.60
N GLY A 96 -1.56 -3.80 10.30
CA GLY A 96 -0.30 -3.94 11.02
C GLY A 96 -0.08 -2.79 11.99
N LEU A 97 0.72 -1.81 11.56
CA LEU A 97 1.07 -0.63 12.34
C LEU A 97 0.53 0.63 11.68
N THR A 98 -0.19 1.44 12.46
CA THR A 98 -0.81 2.68 12.00
C THR A 98 -0.19 3.88 12.69
N ILE A 99 0.10 4.94 11.92
CA ILE A 99 0.70 6.20 12.39
C ILE A 99 -0.25 7.34 12.02
N GLY A 100 -0.79 8.01 13.04
CA GLY A 100 -1.81 9.05 12.86
C GLY A 100 -3.22 8.48 12.80
N SER A 101 -4.19 9.36 12.52
CA SER A 101 -5.60 8.98 12.37
C SER A 101 -6.41 10.15 11.78
N ILE A 102 -7.37 9.82 10.91
CA ILE A 102 -8.35 10.78 10.37
C ILE A 102 -9.25 11.40 11.45
N ASP A 103 -9.56 10.65 12.52
CA ASP A 103 -10.40 11.14 13.61
C ASP A 103 -9.64 12.04 14.59
N LYS A 104 -8.31 11.98 14.55
CA LYS A 104 -7.39 12.68 15.45
C LYS A 104 -6.43 13.59 14.71
N TYR A 105 -6.85 14.17 13.59
CA TYR A 105 -6.01 15.01 12.71
C TYR A 105 -5.30 16.21 13.38
N GLN A 106 -5.70 16.59 14.60
CA GLN A 106 -5.05 17.65 15.39
C GLN A 106 -3.86 17.15 16.22
N ASN A 107 -3.73 15.83 16.39
CA ASN A 107 -2.59 15.20 17.06
C ASN A 107 -1.40 15.10 16.10
N GLN A 108 -0.22 14.89 16.67
CA GLN A 108 0.99 14.56 15.89
C GLN A 108 1.46 13.19 16.36
N ALA A 109 1.43 12.23 15.44
CA ALA A 109 1.88 10.87 15.70
C ALA A 109 3.19 10.63 14.97
N GLU A 110 4.19 10.11 15.68
CA GLU A 110 5.51 9.88 15.10
C GLU A 110 5.98 8.45 15.37
N LEU A 111 6.44 7.77 14.31
CA LEU A 111 7.29 6.60 14.42
C LEU A 111 8.72 6.99 14.07
N ASN A 112 9.60 6.94 15.06
CA ASN A 112 11.02 7.19 14.89
C ASN A 112 11.79 5.87 14.84
N VAL A 113 12.32 5.51 13.67
CA VAL A 113 13.15 4.31 13.52
C VAL A 113 14.63 4.60 13.73
N GLY A 114 15.02 5.88 13.79
CA GLY A 114 16.40 6.30 13.90
C GLY A 114 17.29 5.62 12.85
N SER A 115 18.49 5.22 13.27
CA SER A 115 19.45 4.53 12.39
C SER A 115 19.27 3.00 12.37
N THR A 116 18.08 2.49 12.67
CA THR A 116 17.82 1.04 12.78
C THR A 116 17.22 0.46 11.51
N GLN A 117 17.42 -0.85 11.30
CA GLN A 117 16.74 -1.61 10.25
C GLN A 117 15.41 -2.16 10.75
N GLN A 118 14.30 -1.78 10.15
CA GLN A 118 12.98 -2.33 10.44
C GLN A 118 12.42 -3.02 9.20
N THR A 119 11.76 -4.13 9.41
CA THR A 119 10.94 -4.80 8.41
C THR A 119 9.56 -4.98 8.99
N PHE A 120 8.54 -4.42 8.34
CA PHE A 120 7.13 -4.65 8.66
C PHE A 120 6.57 -5.66 7.66
N VAL A 121 6.21 -6.84 8.15
CA VAL A 121 5.71 -7.94 7.30
C VAL A 121 4.30 -7.63 6.79
N HIS A 122 3.51 -6.95 7.63
CA HIS A 122 2.12 -6.56 7.37
C HIS A 122 2.02 -5.05 7.14
N SER A 123 0.80 -4.55 6.99
CA SER A 123 0.55 -3.16 6.60
C SER A 123 1.21 -2.13 7.52
N LEU A 124 1.99 -1.22 6.93
CA LEU A 124 2.40 0.03 7.57
C LEU A 124 1.55 1.15 6.98
N THR A 125 0.65 1.72 7.77
CA THR A 125 -0.26 2.78 7.32
C THR A 125 0.05 4.11 8.00
N GLY A 126 0.31 5.16 7.23
CA GLY A 126 0.49 6.53 7.73
C GLY A 126 -0.60 7.46 7.24
N PHE A 127 -1.28 8.15 8.16
CA PHE A 127 -2.24 9.20 7.84
C PHE A 127 -1.57 10.58 7.74
N GLN A 128 -2.30 11.59 7.26
CA GLN A 128 -1.77 12.94 7.03
C GLN A 128 -1.08 13.59 8.24
N ASN A 129 -1.50 13.25 9.47
CA ASN A 129 -0.91 13.75 10.71
C ASN A 129 0.15 12.81 11.32
N GLY A 130 0.55 11.78 10.57
CA GLY A 130 1.61 10.84 10.90
C GLY A 130 2.96 11.29 10.36
N THR A 131 4.02 10.97 11.08
CA THR A 131 5.41 11.18 10.65
C THR A 131 6.20 9.88 10.81
N LEU A 132 6.94 9.50 9.77
CA LEU A 132 7.91 8.43 9.79
C LEU A 132 9.31 9.04 9.66
N ASN A 133 10.12 8.92 10.70
CA ASN A 133 11.48 9.45 10.73
C ASN A 133 12.51 8.31 10.59
N ILE A 134 13.31 8.37 9.52
CA ILE A 134 14.36 7.41 9.19
C ILE A 134 15.72 8.12 9.12
N ASP A 135 16.49 8.05 10.21
CA ASP A 135 17.81 8.69 10.26
C ASP A 135 18.82 8.01 9.31
N ALA A 136 19.92 8.73 9.04
CA ALA A 136 21.04 8.21 8.27
C ALA A 136 21.52 6.83 8.78
N GLY A 137 21.55 5.86 7.87
CA GLY A 137 21.93 4.48 8.17
C GLY A 137 20.78 3.58 8.64
N GLY A 138 19.59 4.14 8.85
CA GLY A 138 18.35 3.38 9.06
C GLY A 138 17.71 2.94 7.75
N ASN A 139 16.83 1.95 7.84
CA ASN A 139 16.03 1.47 6.73
C ASN A 139 14.68 0.98 7.24
N VAL A 140 13.61 1.32 6.54
CA VAL A 140 12.29 0.72 6.75
C VAL A 140 11.94 -0.10 5.52
N THR A 141 11.75 -1.40 5.70
CA THR A 141 11.25 -2.30 4.66
C THR A 141 9.77 -2.55 4.89
N VAL A 142 8.94 -2.32 3.86
CA VAL A 142 7.50 -2.56 3.88
C VAL A 142 7.10 -3.54 2.79
N ASN A 143 6.11 -4.39 3.07
CA ASN A 143 5.47 -5.22 2.06
C ASN A 143 4.18 -4.60 1.55
N GLN A 144 3.39 -3.95 2.41
CA GLN A 144 2.08 -3.44 2.04
C GLN A 144 1.69 -2.23 2.89
N GLY A 145 0.67 -1.50 2.43
CA GLY A 145 0.11 -0.34 3.12
C GLY A 145 0.22 0.94 2.31
N SER A 146 0.01 2.06 2.99
CA SER A 146 0.03 3.38 2.38
C SER A 146 0.54 4.44 3.35
N PHE A 147 1.11 5.52 2.83
CA PHE A 147 1.54 6.65 3.64
C PHE A 147 1.14 7.98 3.00
N ALA A 148 0.30 8.75 3.70
CA ALA A 148 -0.14 10.09 3.30
C ALA A 148 0.44 11.20 4.18
N GLY A 149 1.13 10.84 5.27
CA GLY A 149 1.80 11.78 6.16
C GLY A 149 3.20 12.17 5.68
N THR A 150 4.04 12.61 6.60
CA THR A 150 5.44 12.97 6.30
C THR A 150 6.36 11.77 6.45
N ILE A 151 7.20 11.51 5.45
CA ILE A 151 8.38 10.63 5.58
C ILE A 151 9.62 11.49 5.47
N GLU A 152 10.51 11.43 6.47
CA GLU A 152 11.68 12.30 6.55
C GLU A 152 12.93 11.57 7.04
N GLY A 153 14.07 12.26 6.87
CA GLY A 153 15.38 11.78 7.26
C GLY A 153 16.23 11.34 6.07
N ALA A 154 17.43 10.85 6.37
CA ALA A 154 18.46 10.49 5.38
C ALA A 154 18.68 8.97 5.26
N GLY A 155 17.85 8.17 5.92
CA GLY A 155 17.78 6.74 5.76
C GLY A 155 16.99 6.34 4.52
N GLN A 156 16.69 5.05 4.41
CA GLN A 156 16.04 4.48 3.22
C GLN A 156 14.65 3.95 3.53
N LEU A 157 13.74 4.05 2.56
CA LEU A 157 12.48 3.31 2.53
C LEU A 157 12.60 2.25 1.44
N THR A 158 12.40 0.98 1.78
CA THR A 158 12.45 -0.14 0.84
C THR A 158 11.07 -0.76 0.70
N ILE A 159 10.56 -0.87 -0.52
CA ILE A 159 9.42 -1.71 -0.84
C ILE A 159 9.96 -3.09 -1.18
N ALA A 160 9.68 -4.06 -0.31
CA ALA A 160 10.23 -5.41 -0.42
C ALA A 160 9.65 -6.16 -1.62
N GLN A 161 10.36 -7.20 -2.04
CA GLN A 161 9.95 -8.10 -3.13
C GLN A 161 8.49 -8.56 -2.97
N ASN A 162 7.74 -8.49 -4.08
CA ASN A 162 6.31 -8.79 -4.16
C ASN A 162 5.41 -7.87 -3.29
N GLY A 163 5.98 -6.83 -2.70
CA GLY A 163 5.23 -5.84 -1.93
C GLY A 163 4.54 -4.83 -2.84
N SER A 164 3.46 -4.22 -2.35
CA SER A 164 2.74 -3.14 -3.01
C SER A 164 2.48 -2.01 -2.01
N TYR A 165 3.07 -0.84 -2.23
CA TYR A 165 2.97 0.29 -1.30
C TYR A 165 2.54 1.56 -2.02
N VAL A 166 1.75 2.40 -1.34
CA VAL A 166 1.25 3.66 -1.89
C VAL A 166 1.81 4.84 -1.10
N LEU A 167 2.36 5.84 -1.79
CA LEU A 167 2.73 7.12 -1.21
C LEU A 167 1.84 8.22 -1.79
N SER A 168 1.17 8.97 -0.92
CA SER A 168 0.20 10.00 -1.31
C SER A 168 0.65 11.39 -0.88
N GLY A 169 0.74 12.30 -1.85
CA GLY A 169 1.17 13.68 -1.66
C GLY A 169 2.68 13.85 -1.47
N ALA A 170 3.19 15.06 -1.74
CA ALA A 170 4.63 15.33 -1.75
C ALA A 170 5.35 15.06 -0.41
N GLN A 171 4.66 15.21 0.72
CA GLN A 171 5.25 15.02 2.05
C GLN A 171 5.57 13.55 2.36
N SER A 172 4.81 12.61 1.80
CA SER A 172 5.09 11.18 1.94
C SER A 172 6.35 10.75 1.19
N MET A 173 6.86 11.62 0.32
CA MET A 173 8.06 11.43 -0.47
C MET A 173 9.20 12.35 -0.04
N ALA A 174 9.12 13.09 1.07
CA ALA A 174 10.12 14.08 1.48
C ALA A 174 11.43 13.47 2.07
N LEU A 175 11.72 12.21 1.75
CA LEU A 175 12.86 11.47 2.28
C LEU A 175 14.13 11.90 1.54
N THR A 176 15.13 12.42 2.26
CA THR A 176 16.40 12.83 1.63
C THR A 176 17.31 11.67 1.23
N GLY A 177 17.02 10.46 1.72
CA GLY A 177 17.65 9.22 1.25
C GLY A 177 16.83 8.53 0.16
N ASP A 178 17.24 7.32 -0.21
CA ASP A 178 16.63 6.62 -1.35
C ASP A 178 15.33 5.91 -0.96
N ILE A 179 14.35 5.96 -1.87
CA ILE A 179 13.24 5.01 -1.92
C ILE A 179 13.64 3.88 -2.86
N VAL A 180 13.73 2.65 -2.35
CA VAL A 180 14.15 1.47 -3.09
C VAL A 180 12.95 0.59 -3.38
N VAL A 181 12.77 0.17 -4.63
CA VAL A 181 11.68 -0.73 -5.06
C VAL A 181 12.30 -2.02 -5.57
N ASP A 182 12.17 -3.09 -4.80
CA ASP A 182 12.78 -4.39 -5.12
C ASP A 182 12.06 -5.14 -6.24
N ASP A 183 12.71 -6.20 -6.74
CA ASP A 183 12.19 -7.07 -7.80
C ASP A 183 10.79 -7.60 -7.45
N GLY A 184 9.86 -7.50 -8.40
CA GLY A 184 8.46 -7.89 -8.19
C GLY A 184 7.64 -6.95 -7.29
N ALA A 185 8.24 -5.89 -6.74
CA ALA A 185 7.52 -4.91 -5.92
C ALA A 185 6.86 -3.81 -6.77
N VAL A 186 5.82 -3.18 -6.22
CA VAL A 186 5.14 -2.01 -6.79
C VAL A 186 5.16 -0.85 -5.80
N LEU A 187 5.62 0.30 -6.26
CA LEU A 187 5.42 1.58 -5.58
C LEU A 187 4.46 2.40 -6.42
N SER A 188 3.28 2.71 -5.89
CA SER A 188 2.34 3.65 -6.52
C SER A 188 2.50 5.04 -5.89
N LEU A 189 2.58 6.08 -6.72
CA LEU A 189 2.54 7.46 -6.24
C LEU A 189 1.23 8.12 -6.62
N GLU A 190 0.62 8.80 -5.66
CA GLU A 190 -0.61 9.55 -5.84
C GLU A 190 -0.36 11.02 -5.47
N GLY A 191 -0.87 11.94 -6.28
CA GLY A 191 -0.64 13.36 -6.04
C GLY A 191 -1.23 14.28 -7.10
N ASP A 192 -1.44 15.52 -6.69
CA ASP A 192 -1.97 16.57 -7.54
C ASP A 192 -0.86 17.43 -8.18
N ALA A 193 -1.24 18.49 -8.89
CA ALA A 193 -0.30 19.39 -9.53
C ALA A 193 0.54 20.21 -8.53
N ALA A 194 0.07 20.44 -7.31
CA ALA A 194 0.82 21.10 -6.25
C ALA A 194 1.85 20.14 -5.64
N ASP A 195 1.51 18.87 -5.50
CA ASP A 195 2.46 17.83 -5.10
C ASP A 195 3.60 17.71 -6.12
N LEU A 196 3.29 17.66 -7.42
CA LEU A 196 4.31 17.68 -8.47
C LEU A 196 5.22 18.91 -8.34
N ALA A 197 4.65 20.10 -8.12
CA ALA A 197 5.44 21.32 -7.99
C ALA A 197 6.41 21.26 -6.80
N ALA A 198 5.99 20.65 -5.68
CA ALA A 198 6.85 20.46 -4.53
C ALA A 198 7.99 19.47 -4.82
N LEU A 199 7.71 18.35 -5.50
CA LEU A 199 8.75 17.39 -5.92
C LEU A 199 9.71 18.00 -6.94
N GLN A 200 9.25 18.90 -7.80
CA GLN A 200 10.11 19.61 -8.76
C GLN A 200 11.09 20.58 -8.08
N ASP A 201 10.69 21.18 -6.96
CA ASP A 201 11.52 22.06 -6.15
C ASP A 201 12.56 21.28 -5.32
N ASP A 202 12.21 20.05 -4.89
CA ASP A 202 13.08 19.13 -4.14
C ASP A 202 12.96 17.69 -4.69
N PRO A 203 13.75 17.32 -5.72
CA PRO A 203 13.64 16.03 -6.37
C PRO A 203 13.98 14.85 -5.47
N GLN A 204 13.21 13.77 -5.61
CA GLN A 204 13.30 12.59 -4.75
C GLN A 204 13.98 11.41 -5.47
N SER A 205 14.86 10.70 -4.77
CA SER A 205 15.61 9.57 -5.32
C SER A 205 14.80 8.28 -5.24
N ILE A 206 14.52 7.68 -6.39
CA ILE A 206 13.86 6.37 -6.48
C ILE A 206 14.80 5.38 -7.19
N VAL A 207 15.10 4.27 -6.55
CA VAL A 207 15.98 3.22 -7.08
C VAL A 207 15.14 1.98 -7.39
N LEU A 208 14.99 1.64 -8.67
CA LEU A 208 14.26 0.45 -9.11
C LEU A 208 15.20 -0.74 -9.31
N ASN A 209 15.03 -1.79 -8.51
CA ASN A 209 15.80 -3.03 -8.56
C ASN A 209 14.98 -4.17 -9.20
N GLY A 210 14.30 -3.90 -10.32
CA GLY A 210 13.36 -4.84 -10.96
C GLY A 210 11.89 -4.57 -10.63
N GLY A 211 11.62 -3.67 -9.68
CA GLY A 211 10.28 -3.26 -9.32
C GLY A 211 9.60 -2.32 -10.32
N VAL A 212 8.33 -2.03 -10.05
CA VAL A 212 7.47 -1.13 -10.82
C VAL A 212 7.21 0.14 -10.03
N LEU A 213 7.45 1.28 -10.65
CA LEU A 213 6.96 2.58 -10.20
C LEU A 213 5.69 2.91 -10.99
N ASP A 214 4.54 2.95 -10.32
CA ASP A 214 3.25 3.24 -10.91
C ASP A 214 2.83 4.69 -10.62
N LEU A 215 2.71 5.48 -11.68
CA LEU A 215 2.37 6.90 -11.70
C LEU A 215 1.09 7.13 -12.51
N SER A 216 0.28 6.09 -12.74
CA SER A 216 -0.97 6.20 -13.51
C SER A 216 -1.94 7.23 -12.92
N ASP A 217 -1.96 7.33 -11.58
CA ASP A 217 -2.82 8.25 -10.83
C ASP A 217 -2.09 9.56 -10.43
N PHE A 218 -0.83 9.72 -10.82
CA PHE A 218 -0.09 10.95 -10.59
C PHE A 218 -0.40 11.95 -11.71
N SER A 219 -1.36 12.85 -11.44
CA SER A 219 -2.16 13.66 -12.38
C SER A 219 -1.42 14.52 -13.42
N THR A 220 -0.09 14.50 -13.44
CA THR A 220 0.76 15.34 -14.29
C THR A 220 2.01 14.65 -14.83
N TRP A 221 2.26 13.38 -14.48
CA TRP A 221 3.49 12.68 -14.90
C TRP A 221 3.37 12.10 -16.31
N GLN A 222 4.30 12.46 -17.20
CA GLN A 222 4.35 11.99 -18.59
C GLN A 222 5.66 11.24 -18.85
N SER A 223 5.57 9.95 -19.17
CA SER A 223 6.73 9.13 -19.53
C SER A 223 7.45 9.72 -20.75
N GLY A 224 8.79 9.70 -20.73
CA GLY A 224 9.61 10.00 -21.90
C GLY A 224 9.68 11.47 -22.36
N THR A 225 9.16 12.43 -21.59
CA THR A 225 9.39 13.86 -21.85
C THR A 225 10.56 14.38 -21.02
N SER A 226 11.33 15.36 -21.53
CA SER A 226 12.48 15.94 -20.80
C SER A 226 12.08 16.91 -19.68
N TYR A 227 10.86 16.80 -19.15
CA TYR A 227 10.38 17.65 -18.08
C TYR A 227 11.02 17.17 -16.77
N ASN A 228 11.51 18.12 -15.95
CA ASN A 228 11.88 17.81 -14.57
C ASN A 228 10.57 17.42 -13.87
N ASP A 229 10.39 16.14 -13.61
CA ASP A 229 9.21 15.55 -12.99
C ASP A 229 9.36 15.45 -11.46
N GLY A 230 10.47 15.95 -10.92
CA GLY A 230 10.75 15.90 -9.49
C GLY A 230 11.19 14.53 -8.99
N LEU A 231 11.47 13.58 -9.89
CA LEU A 231 11.90 12.23 -9.53
C LEU A 231 13.25 11.90 -10.18
N GLU A 232 14.22 11.53 -9.35
CA GLU A 232 15.49 10.97 -9.81
C GLU A 232 15.40 9.44 -9.82
N VAL A 233 14.82 8.89 -10.90
CA VAL A 233 14.68 7.44 -11.07
C VAL A 233 15.98 6.81 -11.57
N SER A 234 16.48 5.83 -10.83
CA SER A 234 17.71 5.09 -11.12
C SER A 234 17.55 3.57 -10.88
N GLY A 235 18.64 2.81 -10.93
CA GLY A 235 18.64 1.36 -10.70
C GLY A 235 18.80 0.52 -11.98
N SER A 236 18.31 -0.71 -11.94
CA SER A 236 18.42 -1.68 -13.05
C SER A 236 17.15 -2.51 -13.22
N SER A 237 16.72 -2.69 -14.46
CA SER A 237 15.61 -3.57 -14.84
C SER A 237 14.22 -3.20 -14.27
N GLY A 238 14.08 -2.00 -13.68
CA GLY A 238 12.78 -1.49 -13.24
C GLY A 238 11.92 -0.97 -14.38
N THR A 239 10.62 -0.85 -14.11
CA THR A 239 9.63 -0.28 -15.04
C THR A 239 8.96 0.93 -14.41
N VAL A 240 8.72 1.97 -15.21
CA VAL A 240 7.87 3.11 -14.80
C VAL A 240 6.63 3.10 -15.67
N ILE A 241 5.46 3.19 -15.05
CA ILE A 241 4.16 3.32 -15.72
C ILE A 241 3.66 4.73 -15.45
N GLY A 242 3.52 5.55 -16.48
CA GLY A 242 2.97 6.89 -16.40
C GLY A 242 1.49 6.97 -16.74
N SER A 243 0.91 8.13 -16.49
CA SER A 243 -0.47 8.47 -16.90
C SER A 243 -0.75 8.37 -18.41
N GLN A 244 0.29 8.27 -19.26
CA GLN A 244 0.15 8.06 -20.72
C GLN A 244 0.49 6.64 -21.17
N ASP A 245 1.00 5.80 -20.28
CA ASP A 245 1.31 4.41 -20.58
C ASP A 245 0.02 3.56 -20.48
N VAL A 246 -0.99 4.00 -21.23
CA VAL A 246 -2.35 3.47 -21.20
C VAL A 246 -2.67 2.70 -22.48
N VAL A 247 -3.42 1.62 -22.34
CA VAL A 247 -4.05 0.90 -23.45
C VAL A 247 -5.57 1.05 -23.34
N ASP A 248 -6.12 1.97 -24.14
CA ASP A 248 -7.55 2.21 -24.22
C ASP A 248 -8.24 1.17 -25.12
N LEU A 249 -9.25 0.49 -24.58
CA LEU A 249 -10.00 -0.57 -25.24
C LEU A 249 -11.45 -0.16 -25.45
N ALA A 250 -11.80 0.16 -26.69
CA ALA A 250 -13.17 0.53 -27.08
C ALA A 250 -14.05 -0.68 -27.50
N GLY A 251 -13.53 -1.91 -27.34
CA GLY A 251 -14.17 -3.15 -27.76
C GLY A 251 -13.19 -4.14 -28.39
N GLY A 252 -13.51 -5.43 -28.34
CA GLY A 252 -12.73 -6.47 -29.02
C GLY A 252 -12.71 -7.81 -28.29
N ASP A 253 -12.35 -8.85 -29.03
CA ASP A 253 -12.36 -10.23 -28.52
C ASP A 253 -10.94 -10.80 -28.39
N ASN A 254 -10.67 -11.43 -27.25
CA ASN A 254 -9.43 -12.16 -26.96
C ASN A 254 -8.17 -11.31 -27.25
N LEU A 255 -8.12 -10.10 -26.69
CA LEU A 255 -7.02 -9.15 -26.88
C LEU A 255 -5.83 -9.49 -25.98
N HIS A 256 -4.63 -9.56 -26.56
CA HIS A 256 -3.38 -9.73 -25.81
C HIS A 256 -2.70 -8.38 -25.59
N ILE A 257 -2.47 -8.04 -24.33
CA ILE A 257 -1.83 -6.79 -23.88
C ILE A 257 -0.53 -7.11 -23.12
N GLY A 258 0.51 -6.34 -23.41
CA GLY A 258 1.88 -6.63 -22.97
C GLY A 258 2.62 -7.58 -23.92
N GLY A 259 3.83 -7.96 -23.54
CA GLY A 259 4.73 -8.86 -24.24
C GLY A 259 5.86 -8.11 -24.98
N ASP A 260 6.93 -8.84 -25.29
CA ASP A 260 8.11 -8.33 -26.01
C ASP A 260 8.73 -7.05 -25.37
N GLY A 261 8.66 -6.93 -24.04
CA GLY A 261 9.18 -5.78 -23.29
C GLY A 261 8.28 -4.55 -23.33
N LYS A 262 6.98 -4.70 -23.60
CA LYS A 262 5.96 -3.64 -23.58
C LYS A 262 4.97 -3.80 -22.43
N ASP A 263 5.49 -4.27 -21.32
CA ASP A 263 4.71 -4.69 -20.15
C ASP A 263 4.32 -3.48 -19.28
N GLY A 264 5.10 -2.39 -19.34
CA GLY A 264 4.88 -1.17 -18.56
C GLY A 264 3.69 -0.33 -19.03
N VAL A 265 2.49 -0.89 -19.02
CA VAL A 265 1.23 -0.20 -19.31
C VAL A 265 0.14 -0.61 -18.33
N TYR A 266 -0.89 0.22 -18.20
CA TYR A 266 -2.17 -0.14 -17.59
C TYR A 266 -3.28 -0.16 -18.65
N VAL A 267 -4.38 -0.85 -18.36
CA VAL A 267 -5.50 -1.03 -19.30
C VAL A 267 -6.69 -0.20 -18.86
N VAL A 268 -7.35 0.47 -19.82
CA VAL A 268 -8.63 1.15 -19.61
C VAL A 268 -9.65 0.58 -20.60
N VAL A 269 -10.72 0.00 -20.07
CA VAL A 269 -11.89 -0.43 -20.83
C VAL A 269 -12.87 0.73 -20.91
N ASP A 270 -13.01 1.31 -22.09
CA ASP A 270 -13.95 2.40 -22.40
C ASP A 270 -14.76 2.02 -23.64
N ALA A 271 -15.55 0.95 -23.48
CA ALA A 271 -16.25 0.29 -24.58
C ALA A 271 -17.65 0.88 -24.85
N SER A 272 -18.05 1.94 -24.15
CA SER A 272 -19.40 2.51 -24.18
C SER A 272 -20.47 1.45 -23.85
N ASP A 273 -21.29 1.03 -24.82
CA ASP A 273 -22.26 -0.07 -24.66
C ASP A 273 -21.73 -1.42 -25.16
N GLY A 274 -20.46 -1.45 -25.57
CA GLY A 274 -19.77 -2.60 -26.12
C GLY A 274 -19.13 -3.52 -25.07
N GLN A 275 -18.42 -4.52 -25.59
CA GLN A 275 -17.79 -5.57 -24.79
C GLN A 275 -16.32 -5.75 -25.17
N VAL A 276 -15.50 -6.04 -24.17
CA VAL A 276 -14.09 -6.39 -24.29
C VAL A 276 -13.86 -7.74 -23.63
N SER A 277 -13.15 -8.64 -24.31
CA SER A 277 -12.53 -9.81 -23.67
C SER A 277 -11.03 -9.80 -23.90
N LEU A 278 -10.28 -10.06 -22.85
CA LEU A 278 -8.83 -10.18 -22.90
C LEU A 278 -8.44 -11.64 -23.06
N ALA A 279 -7.33 -11.91 -23.75
CA ALA A 279 -6.76 -13.25 -23.83
C ALA A 279 -6.06 -13.62 -22.51
N ASN A 280 -5.94 -14.90 -22.20
CA ASN A 280 -5.21 -15.36 -21.01
C ASN A 280 -3.69 -15.04 -21.14
N ASN A 281 -2.99 -14.96 -20.02
CA ASN A 281 -1.55 -14.67 -19.95
C ASN A 281 -1.17 -13.30 -20.55
N ASN A 282 -1.91 -12.26 -20.20
CA ASN A 282 -1.45 -10.90 -20.40
C ASN A 282 -0.30 -10.57 -19.45
N SER A 283 0.60 -9.70 -19.90
CA SER A 283 1.85 -9.38 -19.20
C SER A 283 1.97 -7.91 -18.84
N TYR A 284 0.94 -7.10 -19.07
CA TYR A 284 0.96 -5.72 -18.60
C TYR A 284 1.03 -5.66 -17.06
N LEU A 285 1.78 -4.68 -16.57
CA LEU A 285 2.17 -4.55 -15.16
C LEU A 285 1.27 -3.62 -14.37
N GLY A 286 0.45 -2.80 -15.04
CA GLY A 286 -0.45 -1.83 -14.42
C GLY A 286 -1.82 -2.41 -14.06
N THR A 287 -2.70 -1.54 -13.57
CA THR A 287 -4.06 -1.89 -13.18
C THR A 287 -4.96 -2.15 -14.40
N THR A 288 -6.13 -2.76 -14.16
CA THR A 288 -7.20 -2.86 -15.16
C THR A 288 -8.34 -1.94 -14.74
N GLN A 289 -8.62 -0.91 -15.52
CA GLN A 289 -9.67 0.05 -15.23
C GLN A 289 -10.87 -0.19 -16.14
N ILE A 290 -12.07 -0.07 -15.61
CA ILE A 290 -13.33 -0.16 -16.34
C ILE A 290 -14.01 1.20 -16.23
N ALA A 291 -13.88 2.00 -17.29
CA ALA A 291 -14.55 3.28 -17.43
C ALA A 291 -15.97 3.07 -17.96
N SER A 292 -16.15 2.26 -19.01
CA SER A 292 -17.48 2.02 -19.58
C SER A 292 -17.59 0.67 -20.31
N GLY A 293 -18.81 0.15 -20.38
CA GLY A 293 -19.15 -1.09 -21.08
C GLY A 293 -18.82 -2.34 -20.26
N THR A 294 -18.70 -3.48 -20.95
CA THR A 294 -18.51 -4.78 -20.30
C THR A 294 -17.11 -5.33 -20.52
N LEU A 295 -16.38 -5.63 -19.44
CA LEU A 295 -15.18 -6.47 -19.44
C LEU A 295 -15.56 -7.91 -19.10
N MET A 296 -15.35 -8.85 -20.03
CA MET A 296 -15.51 -10.28 -19.78
C MET A 296 -14.24 -10.86 -19.14
N VAL A 297 -14.42 -11.58 -18.04
CA VAL A 297 -13.35 -12.26 -17.31
C VAL A 297 -13.72 -13.73 -17.12
N SER A 298 -12.73 -14.59 -17.36
CA SER A 298 -12.80 -16.04 -17.25
C SER A 298 -11.54 -16.64 -16.62
N ASP A 299 -10.47 -15.86 -16.45
CA ASP A 299 -9.20 -16.30 -15.87
C ASP A 299 -8.43 -15.11 -15.25
N ASN A 300 -7.73 -15.32 -14.14
CA ASN A 300 -6.96 -14.26 -13.47
C ASN A 300 -5.85 -13.66 -14.35
N SER A 301 -5.24 -14.47 -15.23
CA SER A 301 -4.16 -14.06 -16.12
C SER A 301 -4.62 -13.17 -17.28
N GLN A 302 -5.93 -12.97 -17.45
CA GLN A 302 -6.46 -11.96 -18.37
C GLN A 302 -6.18 -10.55 -17.88
N LEU A 303 -6.10 -10.36 -16.56
CA LEU A 303 -6.04 -9.06 -15.89
C LEU A 303 -4.60 -8.55 -15.68
N GLY A 304 -3.69 -8.93 -16.58
CA GLY A 304 -2.28 -8.58 -16.53
C GLY A 304 -1.43 -9.59 -15.77
N ASP A 305 -0.19 -9.21 -15.46
CA ASP A 305 0.78 -10.11 -14.85
C ASP A 305 0.34 -10.54 -13.44
N THR A 306 0.23 -11.86 -13.23
CA THR A 306 -0.20 -12.47 -11.96
C THR A 306 0.86 -12.44 -10.87
N HIS A 307 2.11 -12.09 -11.20
CA HIS A 307 3.18 -11.87 -10.23
C HIS A 307 2.94 -10.60 -9.41
N TYR A 308 2.49 -9.53 -10.07
CA TYR A 308 2.11 -8.28 -9.42
C TYR A 308 0.64 -8.25 -9.01
N ASN A 309 -0.21 -8.95 -9.75
CA ASN A 309 -1.61 -9.18 -9.42
C ASN A 309 -2.38 -7.89 -9.05
N ARG A 310 -2.20 -6.85 -9.88
CA ARG A 310 -2.76 -5.49 -9.69
C ARG A 310 -4.29 -5.47 -9.66
N GLN A 311 -4.84 -4.46 -8.99
CA GLN A 311 -6.28 -4.30 -8.80
C GLN A 311 -7.08 -4.06 -10.11
N VAL A 312 -8.39 -4.32 -10.03
CA VAL A 312 -9.39 -3.91 -11.02
C VAL A 312 -10.16 -2.71 -10.48
N ILE A 313 -10.31 -1.65 -11.28
CA ILE A 313 -10.82 -0.35 -10.82
C ILE A 313 -12.02 0.06 -11.65
N PHE A 314 -13.14 0.40 -11.02
CA PHE A 314 -14.28 1.06 -11.68
C PHE A 314 -14.12 2.58 -11.60
N THR A 315 -14.07 3.30 -12.73
CA THR A 315 -13.53 4.67 -12.76
C THR A 315 -14.47 5.78 -13.25
N ASP A 316 -15.39 5.55 -14.18
CA ASP A 316 -16.26 6.62 -14.71
C ASP A 316 -17.63 6.66 -14.03
N LYS A 317 -17.94 7.80 -13.39
CA LYS A 317 -19.24 8.05 -12.73
C LYS A 317 -20.40 8.30 -13.68
N GLN A 318 -20.14 8.54 -14.97
CA GLN A 318 -21.14 8.96 -15.93
C GLN A 318 -21.66 7.82 -16.80
N GLN A 319 -20.98 6.68 -16.80
CA GLN A 319 -21.25 5.56 -17.69
C GLN A 319 -21.40 4.27 -16.92
N GLU A 320 -22.22 3.36 -17.44
CA GLU A 320 -22.36 2.03 -16.88
C GLU A 320 -21.11 1.21 -17.19
N SER A 321 -20.58 0.55 -16.16
CA SER A 321 -19.39 -0.29 -16.24
C SER A 321 -19.69 -1.65 -15.58
N VAL A 322 -19.38 -2.72 -16.30
CA VAL A 322 -19.69 -4.10 -15.89
C VAL A 322 -18.45 -4.96 -16.02
N MET A 323 -18.14 -5.72 -14.98
CA MET A 323 -17.25 -6.87 -15.06
C MET A 323 -18.09 -8.15 -15.07
N GLU A 324 -18.06 -8.89 -16.18
CA GLU A 324 -18.82 -10.12 -16.37
C GLU A 324 -17.92 -11.34 -16.17
N ILE A 325 -18.17 -12.12 -15.12
CA ILE A 325 -17.42 -13.34 -14.79
C ILE A 325 -18.11 -14.55 -15.41
N THR A 326 -17.46 -15.11 -16.42
CA THR A 326 -18.03 -16.14 -17.31
C THR A 326 -17.51 -17.56 -17.04
N SER A 327 -16.57 -17.72 -16.13
CA SER A 327 -15.99 -18.99 -15.67
C SER A 327 -15.38 -18.81 -14.28
N ASP A 328 -15.07 -19.90 -13.60
CA ASP A 328 -14.52 -19.82 -12.24
C ASP A 328 -13.21 -19.01 -12.23
N VAL A 329 -13.16 -17.95 -11.41
CA VAL A 329 -11.99 -17.05 -11.31
C VAL A 329 -11.56 -16.94 -9.86
N ASP A 330 -10.40 -17.51 -9.54
CA ASP A 330 -9.68 -17.26 -8.29
C ASP A 330 -8.49 -16.34 -8.57
N THR A 331 -8.53 -15.12 -8.03
CA THR A 331 -7.48 -14.14 -8.24
C THR A 331 -6.35 -14.23 -7.23
N ARG A 332 -6.42 -15.12 -6.24
CA ARG A 332 -5.33 -15.30 -5.28
C ARG A 332 -4.09 -15.82 -6.01
N SER A 333 -2.96 -15.14 -5.81
CA SER A 333 -1.69 -15.49 -6.43
C SER A 333 -0.67 -15.83 -5.36
N ASP A 334 -0.18 -17.06 -5.35
CA ASP A 334 0.97 -17.45 -4.50
C ASP A 334 2.22 -16.63 -4.84
N ALA A 335 2.34 -16.17 -6.09
CA ALA A 335 3.48 -15.37 -6.55
C ALA A 335 3.43 -13.93 -6.01
N ALA A 336 2.24 -13.33 -5.95
CA ALA A 336 2.04 -12.00 -5.38
C ALA A 336 1.85 -12.03 -3.86
N GLY A 337 1.41 -13.16 -3.30
CA GLY A 337 1.05 -13.30 -1.89
C GLY A 337 -0.34 -12.76 -1.53
N HIS A 338 -1.10 -12.23 -2.50
CA HIS A 338 -2.44 -11.65 -2.30
C HIS A 338 -3.38 -11.92 -3.50
N GLY A 339 -4.68 -11.61 -3.32
CA GLY A 339 -5.69 -11.59 -4.39
C GLY A 339 -5.72 -10.24 -5.12
N ARG A 340 -6.47 -10.14 -6.23
CA ARG A 340 -6.71 -8.84 -6.88
C ARG A 340 -7.81 -8.10 -6.13
N ASP A 341 -7.52 -6.89 -5.70
CA ASP A 341 -8.54 -6.03 -5.13
C ASP A 341 -9.47 -5.49 -6.22
N ILE A 342 -10.71 -5.23 -5.84
CA ILE A 342 -11.67 -4.45 -6.62
C ILE A 342 -11.76 -3.08 -5.97
N GLU A 343 -11.44 -2.04 -6.73
CA GLU A 343 -11.50 -0.66 -6.27
C GLU A 343 -12.68 0.07 -6.92
N MET A 344 -13.47 0.76 -6.09
CA MET A 344 -14.63 1.54 -6.55
C MET A 344 -14.32 3.03 -6.50
N ARG A 345 -14.02 3.63 -7.65
CA ARG A 345 -13.99 5.10 -7.84
C ARG A 345 -15.27 5.64 -8.49
N ALA A 346 -16.11 4.73 -8.97
CA ALA A 346 -17.42 4.98 -9.55
C ALA A 346 -18.38 3.81 -9.28
N ASP A 347 -19.66 3.98 -9.60
CA ASP A 347 -20.62 2.87 -9.60
C ASP A 347 -20.18 1.79 -10.60
N GLY A 348 -20.38 0.52 -10.25
CA GLY A 348 -20.00 -0.60 -11.09
C GLY A 348 -20.80 -1.86 -10.80
N GLU A 349 -20.90 -2.74 -11.78
CA GLU A 349 -21.55 -4.03 -11.66
C GLU A 349 -20.54 -5.17 -11.81
N VAL A 350 -20.62 -6.16 -10.91
CA VAL A 350 -20.00 -7.47 -11.10
C VAL A 350 -21.09 -8.50 -11.35
N ALA A 351 -21.20 -8.93 -12.60
CA ALA A 351 -22.15 -9.94 -13.03
C ALA A 351 -21.48 -11.31 -13.03
N VAL A 352 -22.05 -12.30 -12.34
CA VAL A 352 -21.49 -13.65 -12.25
C VAL A 352 -22.43 -14.66 -12.91
N ASP A 353 -21.92 -15.38 -13.90
CA ASP A 353 -22.70 -16.38 -14.62
C ASP A 353 -23.23 -17.50 -13.70
N ALA A 354 -24.35 -18.09 -14.09
CA ALA A 354 -25.01 -19.11 -13.29
C ALA A 354 -24.12 -20.35 -13.10
N GLY A 355 -23.76 -20.64 -11.85
CA GLY A 355 -22.92 -21.78 -11.49
C GLY A 355 -21.42 -21.51 -11.59
N VAL A 356 -21.01 -20.24 -11.70
CA VAL A 356 -19.63 -19.78 -11.66
C VAL A 356 -19.28 -19.29 -10.24
N ASP A 357 -18.11 -19.69 -9.75
CA ASP A 357 -17.55 -19.24 -8.49
C ASP A 357 -16.39 -18.25 -8.71
N THR A 358 -16.33 -17.17 -7.93
CA THR A 358 -15.23 -16.20 -8.04
C THR A 358 -14.69 -15.75 -6.68
N GLN A 359 -13.38 -15.53 -6.60
CA GLN A 359 -12.66 -15.09 -5.40
C GLN A 359 -11.70 -13.94 -5.74
N TRP A 360 -11.89 -12.85 -5.01
CA TRP A 360 -11.14 -11.60 -5.14
C TRP A 360 -10.35 -11.32 -3.85
N GLY A 361 -9.41 -10.38 -3.92
CA GLY A 361 -8.83 -9.73 -2.75
C GLY A 361 -9.89 -8.86 -2.06
N ALA A 362 -9.53 -7.64 -1.70
CA ALA A 362 -10.40 -6.74 -0.96
C ALA A 362 -11.37 -6.00 -1.90
N LEU A 363 -12.47 -5.52 -1.33
CA LEU A 363 -13.30 -4.48 -1.94
C LEU A 363 -12.90 -3.15 -1.31
N MET A 364 -12.29 -2.28 -2.10
CA MET A 364 -11.66 -1.04 -1.65
C MET A 364 -12.43 0.19 -2.14
N ALA A 365 -12.46 1.22 -1.32
CA ALA A 365 -12.78 2.57 -1.72
C ALA A 365 -11.65 3.19 -2.55
N ASP A 366 -11.88 4.37 -3.13
CA ASP A 366 -10.91 5.13 -3.92
C ASP A 366 -9.59 5.30 -3.18
N SER A 367 -8.52 4.68 -3.71
CA SER A 367 -7.18 4.73 -3.12
C SER A 367 -6.52 6.08 -3.33
N SER A 368 -6.90 6.83 -4.37
CA SER A 368 -6.23 8.06 -4.81
C SER A 368 -6.36 9.25 -3.85
N GLY A 369 -7.14 9.09 -2.78
CA GLY A 369 -7.45 10.16 -1.83
C GLY A 369 -8.32 11.28 -2.42
N GLN A 370 -8.81 11.12 -3.65
CA GLN A 370 -9.65 12.12 -4.33
C GLN A 370 -11.13 12.03 -3.95
N HIS A 371 -11.49 11.11 -3.05
CA HIS A 371 -12.88 10.85 -2.62
C HIS A 371 -13.82 10.60 -3.81
N GLN A 372 -13.31 9.98 -4.88
CA GLN A 372 -14.11 9.63 -6.04
C GLN A 372 -15.12 8.53 -5.70
N ASP A 373 -14.87 7.76 -4.66
CA ASP A 373 -15.79 6.76 -4.13
C ASP A 373 -17.04 7.32 -3.43
N GLU A 374 -17.12 8.62 -3.09
CA GLU A 374 -18.26 9.18 -2.34
C GLU A 374 -19.61 8.89 -3.05
N GLY A 375 -20.36 7.94 -2.47
CA GLY A 375 -21.67 7.50 -2.97
C GLY A 375 -21.63 6.44 -4.07
N SER A 376 -20.46 5.87 -4.37
CA SER A 376 -20.30 4.74 -5.29
C SER A 376 -20.95 3.47 -4.75
N THR A 377 -21.49 2.67 -5.65
CA THR A 377 -22.17 1.41 -5.36
C THR A 377 -21.60 0.30 -6.22
N LEU A 378 -21.11 -0.76 -5.57
CA LEU A 378 -20.89 -2.04 -6.23
C LEU A 378 -22.20 -2.84 -6.23
N THR A 379 -22.72 -3.14 -7.41
CA THR A 379 -23.84 -4.06 -7.58
C THR A 379 -23.32 -5.44 -7.97
N LYS A 380 -23.62 -6.48 -7.17
CA LYS A 380 -23.44 -7.87 -7.60
C LYS A 380 -24.74 -8.40 -8.20
N THR A 381 -24.68 -8.92 -9.42
CA THR A 381 -25.79 -9.65 -10.06
C THR A 381 -25.35 -11.05 -10.45
N GLY A 382 -26.32 -11.95 -10.65
CA GLY A 382 -26.02 -13.36 -10.91
C GLY A 382 -25.89 -14.21 -9.63
N ALA A 383 -25.20 -15.35 -9.72
CA ALA A 383 -25.19 -16.39 -8.68
C ALA A 383 -24.29 -16.07 -7.46
#